data_AF-A0A917G7Z1-F1
#
_entry.id   AF-A0A917G7Z1-F1
#
_cell.length_a   1.000
_cell.length_b   1.000
_cell.length_c   1.000
_cell.angle_alpha   90.00
_cell.angle_beta   90.00
_cell.angle_gamma   90.00
#
_symmetry.space_group_name_H-M   'P 1'
#
loop_
_entity.id
_entity.type
_entity.pdbx_description
1 polymer ?
#
loop_
_entity_poly.entity_id
_entity_poly.type
_entity_poly.pdbx_seq_one_letter_code
_entity_poly.pdbx_strand_id
1 'polypeptide(L)'
;MTIKRTKGDLLDIMSLQEQVEQIVFDYMDTSVRYEIAYEQLNPLFQETINYYMTYLDKQQALPTASTYWHMFASTTAQLSFFLSVVLLSTAKTDEQRKEGMTLAHIAVTSLPYVQAESIDLVVQEMNDTYTRLLEGVDQQQILAKLKQPTEVDEALRVLADYAKAVTQ
;
A
#
# COMPACT_ATOMS: atom_id res chain seq x y z
N MET A 1 -15.57 -5.59 -5.38
CA MET A 1 -14.73 -6.41 -6.28
C MET A 1 -14.10 -7.51 -5.43
N THR A 2 -13.86 -8.70 -5.98
CA THR A 2 -13.23 -9.81 -5.24
C THR A 2 -11.95 -10.17 -5.94
N ILE A 3 -10.84 -10.24 -5.20
CA ILE A 3 -9.54 -10.55 -5.78
C ILE A 3 -9.51 -12.05 -6.13
N LYS A 4 -9.05 -12.37 -7.34
CA LYS A 4 -8.91 -13.77 -7.77
C LYS A 4 -7.84 -14.48 -6.94
N ARG A 5 -7.96 -15.79 -6.83
CA ARG A 5 -6.91 -16.66 -6.26
C ARG A 5 -6.30 -17.52 -7.35
N THR A 6 -5.00 -17.73 -7.27
CA THR A 6 -4.27 -18.62 -8.18
C THR A 6 -4.40 -20.09 -7.75
N LYS A 7 -3.84 -21.01 -8.55
CA LYS A 7 -3.70 -22.41 -8.13
C LYS A 7 -2.75 -22.48 -6.94
N GLY A 8 -3.27 -22.83 -5.77
CA GLY A 8 -2.51 -22.88 -4.51
C GLY A 8 -2.97 -21.87 -3.45
N ASP A 9 -4.16 -21.30 -3.59
CA ASP A 9 -4.77 -20.33 -2.66
C ASP A 9 -4.02 -19.00 -2.49
N LEU A 10 -2.99 -18.75 -3.30
CA LEU A 10 -2.30 -17.46 -3.32
C LEU A 10 -3.18 -16.38 -3.95
N LEU A 11 -3.11 -15.17 -3.42
CA LEU A 11 -3.74 -13.99 -4.01
C LEU A 11 -3.16 -13.75 -5.42
N ASP A 12 -4.02 -13.53 -6.41
CA ASP A 12 -3.60 -13.17 -7.76
C ASP A 12 -3.16 -11.71 -7.81
N ILE A 13 -1.85 -11.50 -7.60
CA ILE A 13 -1.26 -10.16 -7.50
C ILE A 13 -1.35 -9.39 -8.81
N MET A 14 -1.27 -10.07 -9.96
CA MET A 14 -1.39 -9.42 -11.27
C MET A 14 -2.80 -8.85 -11.45
N SER A 15 -3.83 -9.66 -11.17
CA SER A 15 -5.22 -9.20 -11.21
C SER A 15 -5.49 -8.07 -10.20
N LEU A 16 -4.79 -8.06 -9.04
CA LEU A 16 -4.90 -6.97 -8.08
C LEU A 16 -4.27 -5.69 -8.61
N GLN A 17 -3.05 -5.75 -9.17
CA GLN A 17 -2.36 -4.61 -9.77
C GLN A 17 -3.20 -3.97 -10.88
N GLU A 18 -3.73 -4.77 -11.81
CA GLU A 18 -4.59 -4.28 -12.89
C GLU A 18 -5.83 -3.54 -12.37
N GLN A 19 -6.49 -4.07 -11.33
CA GLN A 19 -7.65 -3.40 -10.72
C GLN A 19 -7.28 -2.06 -10.07
N VAL A 20 -6.11 -2.01 -9.42
CA VAL A 20 -5.63 -0.80 -8.75
C VAL A 20 -5.30 0.27 -9.76
N GLU A 21 -4.53 -0.07 -10.79
CA GLU A 21 -4.18 0.84 -11.89
C GLU A 21 -5.43 1.39 -12.56
N GLN A 22 -6.43 0.54 -12.82
CA GLN A 22 -7.69 0.97 -13.41
C GLN A 22 -8.43 1.97 -12.50
N ILE A 23 -8.54 1.70 -11.19
CA ILE A 23 -9.21 2.61 -10.25
C ILE A 23 -8.49 3.96 -10.15
N VAL A 24 -7.15 3.93 -10.06
CA VAL A 24 -6.32 5.15 -10.01
C VAL A 24 -6.53 5.98 -11.27
N PHE A 25 -6.44 5.35 -12.44
CA PHE A 25 -6.67 6.04 -13.71
C PHE A 25 -8.08 6.65 -13.79
N ASP A 26 -9.13 5.86 -13.51
CA ASP A 26 -10.52 6.29 -13.68
C ASP A 26 -10.95 7.36 -12.66
N TYR A 27 -10.44 7.30 -11.43
CA TYR A 27 -10.97 8.09 -10.31
C TYR A 27 -9.98 9.01 -9.62
N MET A 28 -8.67 8.83 -9.80
CA MET A 28 -7.66 9.73 -9.22
C MET A 28 -7.06 10.64 -10.30
N ASP A 29 -6.64 10.08 -11.43
CA ASP A 29 -5.92 10.84 -12.47
C ASP A 29 -6.85 11.60 -13.41
N THR A 30 -7.93 10.97 -13.86
CA THR A 30 -8.80 11.54 -14.90
C THR A 30 -9.96 12.35 -14.34
N SER A 31 -10.70 11.79 -13.37
CA SER A 31 -11.94 12.40 -12.86
C SER A 31 -11.84 13.02 -11.47
N VAL A 32 -10.74 12.77 -10.73
CA VAL A 32 -10.47 13.32 -9.39
C VAL A 32 -11.65 13.13 -8.41
N ARG A 33 -12.23 11.93 -8.41
CA ARG A 33 -13.33 11.49 -7.54
C ARG A 33 -12.80 10.59 -6.42
N TYR A 34 -12.09 11.21 -5.48
CA TYR A 34 -11.43 10.52 -4.37
C TYR A 34 -12.37 9.68 -3.49
N GLU A 35 -13.62 10.11 -3.32
CA GLU A 35 -14.63 9.35 -2.57
C GLU A 35 -14.91 7.99 -3.23
N ILE A 36 -15.07 7.98 -4.55
CA ILE A 36 -15.27 6.74 -5.32
C ILE A 36 -13.99 5.89 -5.33
N ALA A 37 -12.82 6.53 -5.44
CA ALA A 37 -11.54 5.83 -5.34
C ALA A 37 -11.41 5.12 -3.99
N TYR A 38 -11.77 5.78 -2.88
CA TYR A 38 -11.77 5.17 -1.55
C TYR A 38 -12.68 3.94 -1.48
N GLU A 39 -13.93 4.07 -1.94
CA GLU A 39 -14.93 3.01 -1.90
C GLU A 39 -14.50 1.76 -2.69
N GLN A 40 -13.63 1.91 -3.69
CA GLN A 40 -13.12 0.80 -4.50
C GLN A 40 -11.77 0.27 -4.03
N LEU A 41 -10.84 1.13 -3.62
CA LEU A 41 -9.51 0.73 -3.14
C LEU A 41 -9.55 0.11 -1.75
N ASN A 42 -10.37 0.64 -0.84
CA ASN A 42 -10.37 0.17 0.56
C ASN A 42 -10.80 -1.31 0.66
N PRO A 43 -11.84 -1.80 -0.04
CA PRO A 43 -12.15 -3.23 -0.04
C PRO A 43 -11.00 -4.11 -0.55
N LEU A 44 -10.27 -3.68 -1.58
CA LEU A 44 -9.10 -4.41 -2.09
C LEU A 44 -7.98 -4.47 -1.04
N PHE A 45 -7.79 -3.38 -0.28
CA PHE A 45 -6.83 -3.32 0.80
C PHE A 45 -7.18 -4.29 1.91
N GLN A 46 -8.42 -4.22 2.40
CA GLN A 46 -8.89 -5.09 3.46
C GLN A 46 -8.78 -6.56 3.05
N GLU A 47 -9.14 -6.91 1.81
CA GLU A 47 -8.97 -8.28 1.30
C GLU A 47 -7.49 -8.70 1.24
N THR A 48 -6.59 -7.81 0.83
CA THR A 48 -5.14 -8.05 0.76
C THR A 48 -4.54 -8.29 2.15
N ILE A 49 -4.91 -7.46 3.14
CA ILE A 49 -4.46 -7.59 4.53
C ILE A 49 -5.02 -8.86 5.18
N ASN A 50 -6.31 -9.15 4.96
CA ASN A 50 -6.95 -10.37 5.48
C ASN A 50 -6.33 -11.64 4.89
N TYR A 51 -5.98 -11.63 3.61
CA TYR A 51 -5.23 -12.71 2.98
C TYR A 51 -3.89 -12.93 3.68
N TYR A 52 -3.14 -11.86 3.93
CA TYR A 52 -1.81 -11.96 4.53
C TYR A 52 -1.87 -12.47 5.98
N MET A 53 -2.82 -11.99 6.77
CA MET A 53 -3.05 -12.49 8.11
C MET A 53 -3.42 -13.98 8.11
N THR A 54 -4.34 -14.38 7.23
CA THR A 54 -4.72 -15.80 7.08
C THR A 54 -3.51 -16.66 6.71
N TYR A 55 -2.59 -16.13 5.91
CA TYR A 55 -1.33 -16.81 5.59
C TYR A 55 -0.44 -16.96 6.84
N LEU A 56 -0.26 -15.89 7.62
CA LEU A 56 0.55 -15.88 8.84
C LEU A 56 -0.01 -16.84 9.90
N ASP A 57 -1.33 -16.89 10.08
CA ASP A 57 -1.97 -17.79 11.04
C ASP A 57 -1.75 -19.27 10.68
N LYS A 58 -1.74 -19.59 9.39
CA LYS A 58 -1.52 -20.96 8.89
C LYS A 58 -0.06 -21.39 8.99
N GLN A 59 0.87 -20.49 8.65
CA GLN A 59 2.30 -20.82 8.57
C GLN A 59 3.04 -20.55 9.89
N GLN A 60 2.48 -19.75 10.79
CA GLN A 60 3.08 -19.29 12.05
C GLN A 60 4.46 -18.63 11.89
N ALA A 61 4.77 -18.16 10.69
CA ALA A 61 6.04 -17.55 10.33
C ALA A 61 5.85 -16.52 9.20
N LEU A 62 6.75 -15.55 9.14
CA LEU A 62 6.84 -14.65 8.00
C LEU A 62 7.21 -15.45 6.74
N PRO A 63 6.63 -15.13 5.57
CA PRO A 63 7.05 -15.76 4.34
C PRO A 63 8.51 -15.43 4.03
N THR A 64 9.24 -16.40 3.49
CA THR A 64 10.57 -16.15 2.95
C THR A 64 10.48 -15.31 1.68
N ALA A 65 11.39 -14.34 1.54
CA ALA A 65 11.63 -13.59 0.31
C ALA A 65 11.52 -14.46 -0.96
N SER A 66 10.59 -14.10 -1.83
CA SER A 66 10.42 -14.71 -3.16
C SER A 66 9.84 -13.70 -4.13
N THR A 67 9.88 -13.97 -5.43
CA THR A 67 9.26 -13.11 -6.44
C THR A 67 7.79 -12.81 -6.12
N TYR A 68 7.05 -13.81 -5.65
CA TYR A 68 5.65 -13.63 -5.23
C TYR A 68 5.53 -12.60 -4.10
N TRP A 69 6.35 -12.72 -3.06
CA TRP A 69 6.26 -11.84 -1.89
C TRP A 69 6.81 -10.43 -2.14
N HIS A 70 7.76 -10.29 -3.06
CA HIS A 70 8.15 -8.99 -3.60
C HIS A 70 6.96 -8.30 -4.28
N MET A 71 6.29 -8.99 -5.21
CA MET A 71 5.11 -8.41 -5.87
C MET A 71 4.00 -8.11 -4.88
N PHE A 72 3.75 -9.00 -3.92
CA PHE A 72 2.77 -8.78 -2.86
C PHE A 72 3.07 -7.50 -2.05
N ALA A 73 4.30 -7.35 -1.57
CA ALA A 73 4.72 -6.19 -0.78
C ALA A 73 4.64 -4.90 -1.62
N SER A 74 5.18 -4.90 -2.85
CA SER A 74 5.11 -3.74 -3.75
C SER A 74 3.67 -3.30 -4.04
N THR A 75 2.78 -4.25 -4.36
CA THR A 75 1.38 -3.94 -4.63
C THR A 75 0.67 -3.42 -3.39
N THR A 76 0.93 -4.00 -2.22
CA THR A 76 0.33 -3.54 -0.95
C THR A 76 0.83 -2.14 -0.59
N ALA A 77 2.10 -1.84 -0.84
CA ALA A 77 2.68 -0.52 -0.64
C ALA A 77 2.04 0.53 -1.55
N GLN A 78 1.86 0.23 -2.84
CA GLN A 78 1.16 1.10 -3.79
C GLN A 78 -0.31 1.31 -3.39
N LEU A 79 -0.99 0.25 -2.95
CA LEU A 79 -2.36 0.34 -2.50
C LEU A 79 -2.51 1.27 -1.28
N SER A 80 -1.58 1.12 -0.33
CA SER A 80 -1.50 1.98 0.86
C SER A 80 -1.20 3.42 0.47
N PHE A 81 -0.34 3.64 -0.52
CA PHE A 81 -0.05 4.96 -1.07
C PHE A 81 -1.32 5.61 -1.62
N PHE A 82 -2.03 4.96 -2.53
CA PHE A 82 -3.23 5.57 -3.13
C PHE A 82 -4.33 5.83 -2.10
N LEU A 83 -4.55 4.92 -1.15
CA LEU A 83 -5.50 5.17 -0.06
C LEU A 83 -5.07 6.32 0.85
N SER A 84 -3.77 6.43 1.16
CA SER A 84 -3.26 7.56 1.93
C SER A 84 -3.49 8.89 1.21
N VAL A 85 -3.28 8.94 -0.11
CA VAL A 85 -3.52 10.12 -0.94
C VAL A 85 -4.99 10.51 -0.89
N VAL A 86 -5.88 9.54 -1.08
CA VAL A 86 -7.33 9.75 -1.01
C VAL A 86 -7.75 10.33 0.35
N LEU A 87 -7.32 9.71 1.44
CA LEU A 87 -7.65 10.17 2.80
C LEU A 87 -7.05 11.54 3.11
N LEU A 88 -5.77 11.76 2.83
CA LEU A 88 -5.10 13.03 3.10
C LEU A 88 -5.68 14.17 2.26
N SER A 89 -6.13 13.90 1.04
CA SER A 89 -6.73 14.90 0.15
C SER A 89 -8.18 15.23 0.52
N THR A 90 -8.87 14.35 1.23
CA THR A 90 -10.30 14.50 1.55
C THR A 90 -10.62 14.55 3.05
N ALA A 91 -9.61 14.49 3.92
CA ALA A 91 -9.78 14.44 5.36
C ALA A 91 -10.59 15.64 5.87
N LYS A 92 -11.72 15.34 6.52
CA LYS A 92 -12.58 16.31 7.22
C LYS A 92 -12.42 16.19 8.74
N THR A 93 -11.76 15.15 9.22
CA THR A 93 -11.54 14.87 10.64
C THR A 93 -10.07 14.51 10.90
N ASP A 94 -9.63 14.73 12.14
CA ASP A 94 -8.28 14.32 12.58
C ASP A 94 -8.09 12.80 12.51
N GLU A 95 -9.17 12.03 12.66
CA GLU A 95 -9.12 10.57 12.57
C GLU A 95 -8.82 10.11 11.13
N GLN A 96 -9.51 10.66 10.13
CA GLN A 96 -9.23 10.40 8.73
C GLN A 96 -7.80 10.81 8.35
N ARG A 97 -7.33 11.96 8.88
CA ARG A 97 -5.96 12.41 8.65
C ARG A 97 -4.94 11.45 9.29
N LYS A 98 -5.19 10.95 10.50
CA LYS A 98 -4.33 9.96 11.18
C LYS A 98 -4.30 8.62 10.44
N GLU A 99 -5.44 8.16 9.94
CA GLU A 99 -5.53 6.96 9.10
C GLU A 99 -4.73 7.15 7.80
N GLY A 100 -4.91 8.28 7.11
CA GLY A 100 -4.13 8.64 5.94
C GLY A 100 -2.62 8.66 6.21
N MET A 101 -2.20 9.22 7.34
CA MET A 101 -0.79 9.20 7.75
C MET A 101 -0.27 7.80 8.06
N THR A 102 -1.10 6.94 8.67
CA THR A 102 -0.74 5.55 8.95
C THR A 102 -0.51 4.79 7.65
N LEU A 103 -1.42 4.93 6.68
CA LEU A 103 -1.28 4.33 5.35
C LEU A 103 -0.08 4.90 4.58
N ALA A 104 0.22 6.20 4.73
CA ALA A 104 1.40 6.80 4.12
C ALA A 104 2.70 6.21 4.69
N HIS A 105 2.76 6.00 6.01
CA HIS A 105 3.88 5.32 6.64
C HIS A 105 4.04 3.89 6.14
N ILE A 106 2.96 3.12 6.03
CA ILE A 106 3.00 1.75 5.50
C ILE A 106 3.49 1.77 4.06
N ALA A 107 3.00 2.66 3.22
CA ALA A 107 3.39 2.75 1.82
C ALA A 107 4.91 2.92 1.67
N VAL A 108 5.50 3.89 2.36
CA VAL A 108 6.94 4.20 2.22
C VAL A 108 7.86 3.24 2.96
N THR A 109 7.34 2.45 3.91
CA THR A 109 8.14 1.48 4.68
C THR A 109 7.95 0.03 4.26
N SER A 110 6.93 -0.27 3.46
CA SER A 110 6.68 -1.60 2.92
C SER A 110 6.93 -1.72 1.42
N LEU A 111 7.41 -0.66 0.76
CA LEU A 111 7.85 -0.72 -0.64
C LEU A 111 9.23 -1.38 -0.72
N PRO A 112 9.33 -2.66 -1.18
CA PRO A 112 10.64 -3.30 -1.30
C PRO A 112 11.43 -2.62 -2.41
N TYR A 113 12.69 -2.29 -2.15
CA TYR A 113 13.56 -1.73 -3.17
C TYR A 113 14.03 -2.84 -4.11
N VAL A 114 13.67 -2.73 -5.39
CA VAL A 114 14.29 -3.49 -6.47
C VAL A 114 14.85 -2.46 -7.44
N GLN A 115 16.11 -2.61 -7.87
CA GLN A 115 16.70 -1.75 -8.90
C GLN A 115 15.98 -2.00 -10.23
N ALA A 116 14.84 -1.36 -10.41
CA ALA A 116 13.96 -1.48 -11.55
C ALA A 116 13.37 -0.10 -11.86
N GLU A 117 13.38 0.28 -13.13
CA GLU A 117 12.90 1.59 -13.61
C GLU A 117 11.46 1.90 -13.15
N SER A 118 10.60 0.89 -13.08
CA SER A 118 9.22 1.03 -12.60
C SER A 118 9.12 1.43 -11.13
N ILE A 119 10.05 0.96 -10.27
CA ILE A 119 10.06 1.31 -8.86
C ILE A 119 10.57 2.74 -8.65
N ASP A 120 11.56 3.16 -9.45
CA ASP A 120 12.04 4.54 -9.39
C ASP A 120 10.94 5.55 -9.76
N LEU A 121 10.08 5.21 -10.73
CA LEU A 121 8.91 6.02 -11.08
C LEU A 121 7.89 6.11 -9.93
N VAL A 122 7.58 4.99 -9.27
CA VAL A 122 6.66 4.98 -8.11
C VAL A 122 7.24 5.78 -6.95
N VAL A 123 8.53 5.64 -6.66
CA VAL A 123 9.22 6.39 -5.61
C VAL A 123 9.19 7.89 -5.92
N GLN A 124 9.41 8.28 -7.17
CA GLN A 124 9.32 9.67 -7.59
C GLN A 124 7.90 10.21 -7.40
N GLU A 125 6.88 9.46 -7.83
CA GLU A 125 5.47 9.85 -7.68
C GLU A 125 5.07 10.01 -6.21
N MET A 126 5.48 9.08 -5.34
CA MET A 126 5.26 9.17 -3.90
C MET A 126 5.91 10.42 -3.31
N ASN A 127 7.16 10.71 -3.70
CA ASN A 127 7.90 11.89 -3.24
C ASN A 127 7.18 13.18 -3.65
N ASP A 128 6.83 13.32 -4.93
CA ASP A 128 6.16 14.50 -5.47
C ASP A 128 4.76 14.70 -4.86
N THR A 129 4.05 13.61 -4.61
CA THR A 129 2.70 13.65 -4.04
C THR A 129 2.72 14.00 -2.55
N TYR A 130 3.56 13.36 -1.74
CA TYR A 130 3.67 13.70 -0.32
C TYR A 130 4.31 15.06 -0.07
N THR A 131 5.18 15.54 -0.96
CA THR A 131 5.68 16.92 -0.90
C THR A 131 4.55 17.94 -1.06
N ARG A 132 3.53 17.62 -1.87
CA ARG A 132 2.37 18.51 -2.07
C ARG A 132 1.31 18.39 -0.97
N LEU A 133 1.10 17.19 -0.44
CA LEU A 133 0.00 16.92 0.50
C LEU A 133 0.37 17.12 1.98
N LEU A 134 1.66 17.01 2.32
CA LEU A 134 2.14 17.08 3.69
C LEU A 134 3.02 18.29 3.91
N GLU A 135 3.08 18.76 5.15
CA GLU A 135 3.92 19.89 5.56
C GLU A 135 4.69 19.56 6.86
N GLY A 136 5.77 20.30 7.10
CA GLY A 136 6.51 20.25 8.36
C GLY A 136 7.08 18.87 8.70
N VAL A 137 6.86 18.44 9.93
CA VAL A 137 7.46 17.21 10.48
C VAL A 137 6.91 15.96 9.77
N ASP A 138 5.62 15.93 9.46
CA ASP A 138 4.97 14.79 8.79
C ASP A 138 5.62 14.53 7.42
N GLN A 139 5.80 15.59 6.63
CA GLN A 139 6.48 15.52 5.34
C GLN A 139 7.92 15.00 5.49
N GLN A 140 8.69 15.57 6.41
CA GLN A 140 10.08 15.19 6.62
C GLN A 140 10.22 13.71 6.99
N GLN A 141 9.34 13.19 7.85
CA GLN A 141 9.37 11.79 8.26
C GLN A 141 9.06 10.84 7.10
N ILE A 142 8.01 11.12 6.32
CA ILE A 142 7.60 10.29 5.19
C ILE A 142 8.69 10.29 4.10
N LEU A 143 9.20 11.46 3.73
CA LEU A 143 10.23 11.57 2.69
C LEU A 143 11.58 10.98 3.12
N ALA A 144 11.91 11.02 4.41
CA ALA A 144 13.12 10.36 4.92
C ALA A 144 13.02 8.83 4.82
N LYS A 145 11.84 8.26 5.06
CA LYS A 145 11.61 6.82 4.95
C LYS A 145 11.61 6.34 3.51
N LEU A 146 10.99 7.09 2.60
CA LEU A 146 10.94 6.75 1.18
C LEU A 146 12.34 6.64 0.53
N LYS A 147 13.34 7.37 1.05
CA LYS A 147 14.73 7.33 0.57
C LYS A 147 15.53 6.13 1.10
N GLN A 148 14.98 5.35 2.01
CA GLN A 148 15.65 4.20 2.60
C GLN A 148 15.25 2.94 1.84
N PRO A 149 16.21 2.17 1.29
CA PRO A 149 15.88 0.89 0.69
C PRO A 149 15.31 -0.04 1.75
N THR A 150 14.20 -0.68 1.42
CA THR A 150 13.56 -1.67 2.29
C THR A 150 13.73 -3.05 1.67
N GLU A 151 14.29 -3.98 2.43
CA GLU A 151 14.34 -5.40 2.04
C GLU A 151 12.95 -6.03 2.15
N VAL A 152 12.64 -7.01 1.30
CA VAL A 152 11.29 -7.62 1.29
C VAL A 152 10.89 -8.23 2.63
N ASP A 153 11.84 -8.84 3.37
CA ASP A 153 11.56 -9.42 4.67
C ASP A 153 11.15 -8.35 5.70
N GLU A 154 11.72 -7.16 5.61
CA GLU A 154 11.35 -6.02 6.46
C GLU A 154 10.00 -5.45 6.04
N ALA A 155 9.75 -5.31 4.73
CA ALA A 155 8.45 -4.88 4.22
C ALA A 155 7.32 -5.81 4.69
N LEU A 156 7.53 -7.13 4.61
CA LEU A 156 6.59 -8.14 5.08
C LEU A 156 6.37 -8.05 6.59
N ARG A 157 7.42 -7.78 7.38
CA ARG A 157 7.30 -7.58 8.83
C ARG A 157 6.44 -6.36 9.16
N VAL A 158 6.67 -5.23 8.50
CA VAL A 158 5.85 -4.02 8.66
C VAL A 158 4.38 -4.31 8.36
N LEU A 159 4.10 -5.01 7.27
CA LEU A 159 2.73 -5.42 6.91
C LEU A 159 2.12 -6.37 7.94
N ALA A 160 2.92 -7.26 8.53
CA ALA A 160 2.45 -8.20 9.54
C ALA A 160 2.08 -7.48 10.85
N ASP A 161 2.90 -6.50 11.25
CA ASP A 161 2.65 -5.70 12.45
C ASP A 161 1.40 -4.83 12.26
N TYR A 162 1.23 -4.24 11.07
CA TYR A 162 0.01 -3.54 10.72
C TYR A 162 -1.23 -4.44 10.74
N ALA A 163 -1.16 -5.59 10.05
CA ALA A 163 -2.28 -6.54 9.97
C ALA A 163 -2.75 -6.98 11.36
N LYS A 164 -1.82 -7.22 12.30
CA LYS A 164 -2.16 -7.56 13.69
C LYS A 164 -2.79 -6.41 14.46
N ALA A 165 -2.35 -5.17 14.21
CA ALA A 165 -2.84 -4.00 14.93
C ALA A 165 -4.29 -3.63 14.56
N VAL A 166 -4.70 -3.87 13.31
CA VAL A 166 -6.04 -3.50 12.82
C VAL A 166 -7.13 -4.55 13.08
N THR A 167 -6.77 -5.72 13.59
CA THR A 167 -7.72 -6.82 13.83
C THR A 167 -7.83 -7.27 15.28
N GLN A 168 -7.25 -6.51 16.21
CA GLN A 168 -7.45 -6.63 17.66
C GLN A 168 -8.46 -5.60 18.14
#